data_AF-A0A951L4C2-F1
#
_entry.id   AF-A0A951L4C2-F1
#
_cell.length_a   1.000
_cell.length_b   1.000
_cell.length_c   1.000
_cell.angle_alpha   90.00
_cell.angle_beta   90.00
_cell.angle_gamma   90.00
#
_symmetry.space_group_name_H-M   'P 1'
#
loop_
_entity.id
_entity.type
_entity.pdbx_description
1 polymer ?
#
loop_
_entity_poly.entity_id
_entity_poly.type
_entity_poly.pdbx_seq_one_letter_code
_entity_poly.pdbx_strand_id
1 'polypeptide(L)'
;MLDTKTPWVMFTAVALSFIPVMTMYGPEAALIAEAFPPRLRYSGASIGYQLASIIAGGPAPFIATWLFASYQSTFPIGIYVVICAIISIIATALLPDYTNKDISTEAHYDEPM
;
A
#
# COMPACT_ATOMS: atom_id res chain seq x y z
N MET A 1 -20.11 12.42 2.77
CA MET A 1 -19.69 12.24 4.17
C MET A 1 -18.94 13.47 4.69
N LEU A 2 -17.95 14.00 3.96
CA LEU A 2 -17.26 15.23 4.38
C LEU A 2 -18.11 16.52 4.17
N ASP A 3 -18.92 16.57 3.11
CA ASP A 3 -19.82 17.72 2.82
C ASP A 3 -20.99 17.87 3.81
N THR A 4 -21.33 16.82 4.55
CA THR A 4 -22.50 16.79 5.43
C THR A 4 -22.30 17.58 6.72
N LYS A 5 -21.06 18.03 7.01
CA LYS A 5 -20.64 18.82 8.20
C LYS A 5 -21.12 18.26 9.55
N THR A 6 -21.49 16.98 9.60
CA THR A 6 -22.05 16.33 10.78
C THR A 6 -20.95 15.49 11.45
N PRO A 7 -20.43 15.88 12.63
CA PRO A 7 -19.23 15.27 13.21
C PRO A 7 -19.34 13.76 13.43
N TRP A 8 -20.52 13.30 13.86
CA TRP A 8 -20.77 11.89 14.15
C TRP A 8 -20.67 10.98 12.93
N VAL A 9 -21.14 11.45 11.77
CA VAL A 9 -21.08 10.68 10.51
C VAL A 9 -19.64 10.56 10.01
N MET A 10 -18.81 11.59 10.22
CA MET A 10 -17.40 11.55 9.86
C MET A 10 -16.64 10.57 10.76
N PHE A 11 -16.93 10.60 12.07
CA PHE A 11 -16.30 9.70 13.03
C PHE A 11 -16.62 8.23 12.73
N THR A 12 -17.89 7.90 12.49
CA THR A 12 -18.28 6.52 12.16
C THR A 12 -17.73 6.08 10.81
N ALA A 13 -17.67 6.97 9.81
CA ALA A 13 -17.04 6.66 8.52
C ALA A 13 -15.57 6.28 8.67
N VAL A 14 -14.81 7.07 9.42
CA VAL A 14 -13.39 6.83 9.66
C VAL A 14 -13.20 5.57 10.50
N ALA A 15 -13.97 5.39 11.58
CA ALA A 15 -13.90 4.19 12.40
C ALA A 15 -14.16 2.91 11.60
N LEU A 16 -15.17 2.92 10.73
CA LEU A 16 -15.47 1.79 9.84
C LEU A 16 -14.38 1.57 8.79
N SER A 17 -13.73 2.65 8.32
CA SER A 17 -12.62 2.54 7.36
C SER A 17 -11.39 1.82 7.91
N PHE A 18 -11.20 1.78 9.24
CA PHE A 18 -10.08 1.04 9.84
C PHE A 18 -10.20 -0.47 9.71
N ILE A 19 -11.42 -1.02 9.64
CA ILE A 19 -11.65 -2.47 9.54
C ILE A 19 -10.96 -3.07 8.30
N PRO A 20 -11.22 -2.58 7.07
CA PRO A 20 -10.53 -3.09 5.89
C PRO A 20 -9.03 -2.83 5.95
N VAL A 21 -8.58 -1.68 6.44
CA VAL A 21 -7.15 -1.35 6.56
C VAL A 21 -6.42 -2.36 7.45
N MET A 22 -6.97 -2.69 8.61
CA MET A 22 -6.37 -3.67 9.54
C MET A 22 -6.37 -5.08 8.95
N THR A 23 -7.40 -5.42 8.18
CA THR A 23 -7.52 -6.74 7.54
C THR A 23 -6.48 -6.91 6.43
N MET A 24 -6.15 -5.84 5.69
CA MET A 24 -5.11 -5.86 4.67
C MET A 24 -3.70 -5.98 5.26
N TYR A 25 -3.47 -5.42 6.45
CA TYR A 25 -2.16 -5.41 7.10
C TYR A 25 -1.62 -6.81 7.47
N GLY A 26 -2.51 -7.75 7.77
CA GLY A 26 -2.15 -9.14 8.10
C GLY A 26 -1.44 -9.88 6.96
N PRO A 27 -2.09 -10.08 5.80
CA PRO A 27 -1.47 -10.74 4.65
C PRO A 27 -0.32 -9.93 4.03
N GLU A 28 -0.33 -8.59 4.14
CA GLU A 28 0.74 -7.73 3.62
C GLU A 28 2.11 -8.10 4.21
N ALA A 29 2.19 -8.29 5.53
CA ALA A 29 3.44 -8.64 6.20
C ALA A 29 4.00 -10.01 5.76
N ALA A 30 3.12 -10.99 5.57
CA ALA A 30 3.50 -12.33 5.11
C ALA A 30 3.98 -12.31 3.65
N LEU A 31 3.23 -11.64 2.76
CA LEU A 31 3.59 -11.49 1.35
C LEU A 31 4.95 -10.82 1.15
N ILE A 32 5.22 -9.76 1.91
CA ILE A 32 6.53 -9.07 1.85
C ILE A 32 7.65 -9.99 2.35
N ALA A 33 7.43 -10.73 3.44
CA ALA A 33 8.45 -11.64 3.97
C ALA A 33 8.76 -12.78 2.98
N GLU A 34 7.77 -13.27 2.25
CA GLU A 34 7.94 -14.35 1.26
C GLU A 34 8.55 -13.87 -0.06
N ALA A 35 8.40 -12.59 -0.42
CA ALA A 35 8.95 -12.02 -1.65
C ALA A 35 10.47 -11.82 -1.64
N PHE A 36 11.14 -11.90 -0.47
CA PHE A 36 12.57 -11.64 -0.34
C PHE A 36 13.35 -12.81 0.30
N PRO A 37 14.61 -13.06 -0.12
CA PRO A 37 15.49 -14.01 0.54
C PRO A 37 15.74 -13.64 2.00
N PRO A 38 15.92 -14.61 2.93
CA PRO A 38 16.03 -14.34 4.37
C PRO A 38 17.03 -13.25 4.76
N ARG A 39 18.20 -13.21 4.11
CA ARG A 39 19.26 -12.22 4.37
C ARG A 39 18.91 -10.79 3.96
N LEU A 40 17.96 -10.62 3.03
CA LEU A 40 17.55 -9.33 2.48
C LEU A 40 16.14 -8.90 2.88
N ARG A 41 15.34 -9.74 3.54
CA ARG A 41 13.94 -9.44 3.91
C ARG A 41 13.76 -8.08 4.56
N TYR A 42 14.56 -7.77 5.58
CA TYR A 42 14.43 -6.52 6.32
C TYR A 42 14.78 -5.30 5.46
N SER A 43 15.91 -5.35 4.75
CA SER A 43 16.36 -4.26 3.89
C SER A 43 15.46 -4.07 2.66
N GLY A 44 15.02 -5.15 2.04
CA GLY A 44 14.10 -5.15 0.91
C GLY A 44 12.73 -4.60 1.26
N ALA A 45 12.15 -5.05 2.39
CA ALA A 45 10.90 -4.51 2.92
C ALA A 45 11.03 -3.01 3.24
N SER A 46 12.11 -2.61 3.91
CA SER A 46 12.33 -1.20 4.24
C SER A 46 12.49 -0.31 2.99
N ILE A 47 13.23 -0.77 1.98
CA ILE A 47 13.38 -0.01 0.72
C ILE A 47 12.03 0.11 0.00
N GLY A 48 11.27 -0.98 -0.07
CA GLY A 48 9.92 -0.98 -0.64
C GLY A 48 9.00 0.03 0.07
N TYR A 49 9.01 0.02 1.41
CA TYR A 49 8.21 0.95 2.21
C TYR A 49 8.61 2.41 2.00
N GLN A 50 9.92 2.70 1.98
CA GLN A 50 10.43 4.06 1.78
C GLN A 50 10.11 4.57 0.37
N LEU A 51 10.28 3.75 -0.66
CA LEU A 51 9.93 4.10 -2.04
C LEU A 51 8.43 4.32 -2.19
N ALA A 52 7.60 3.44 -1.62
CA ALA A 52 6.15 3.61 -1.61
C ALA A 52 5.72 4.90 -0.90
N SER A 53 6.34 5.22 0.24
CA SER A 53 6.08 6.45 0.98
C SER A 53 6.46 7.71 0.18
N ILE A 54 7.58 7.69 -0.52
CA ILE A 54 8.04 8.85 -1.31
C ILE A 54 7.15 9.05 -2.55
N ILE A 55 6.77 7.98 -3.23
CA ILE A 55 6.06 8.05 -4.51
C ILE A 55 4.55 8.24 -4.30
N ALA A 56 3.95 7.47 -3.39
CA ALA A 56 2.51 7.47 -3.18
C ALA A 56 2.10 8.26 -1.93
N GLY A 57 2.81 8.09 -0.81
CA GLY A 57 2.43 8.67 0.48
C GLY A 57 2.56 10.20 0.53
N GLY A 58 3.72 10.73 0.13
CA GLY A 58 4.03 12.16 0.19
C GLY A 58 3.18 13.03 -0.75
N PRO A 59 3.04 12.68 -2.04
CA PRO A 59 2.30 13.50 -3.00
C PRO A 59 0.77 13.46 -2.82
N ALA A 60 0.21 12.39 -2.25
CA ALA A 60 -1.23 12.21 -2.11
C ALA A 60 -1.99 13.41 -1.50
N PRO A 61 -1.60 14.00 -0.35
CA PRO A 61 -2.29 15.16 0.20
C PRO A 61 -2.17 16.41 -0.68
N PHE A 62 -1.05 16.60 -1.38
CA PHE A 62 -0.88 17.72 -2.31
C PHE A 62 -1.81 17.58 -3.51
N ILE A 63 -1.89 16.38 -4.09
CA ILE A 63 -2.80 16.07 -5.20
C ILE A 63 -4.25 16.25 -4.76
N ALA A 64 -4.63 15.71 -3.59
CA ALA A 64 -5.98 15.84 -3.06
C ALA A 64 -6.36 17.31 -2.82
N THR A 65 -5.46 18.10 -2.24
CA THR A 65 -5.68 19.53 -2.00
C THR A 65 -5.79 20.32 -3.29
N TRP A 66 -4.91 20.05 -4.27
CA TRP A 66 -4.95 20.69 -5.59
C TRP A 66 -6.27 20.38 -6.31
N LEU A 67 -6.68 19.11 -6.30
CA LEU A 67 -7.92 18.66 -6.93
C LEU A 67 -9.16 19.28 -6.26
N PHE A 68 -9.14 19.40 -4.92
CA PHE A 68 -10.19 20.11 -4.21
C PHE A 68 -10.21 21.60 -4.54
N ALA A 69 -9.05 22.25 -4.63
CA ALA A 69 -8.97 23.67 -4.95
C ALA A 69 -9.49 23.99 -6.36
N SER A 70 -9.22 23.11 -7.34
CA SER A 70 -9.67 23.30 -8.73
C SER A 70 -11.15 23.01 -8.93
N TYR A 71 -11.69 21.96 -8.31
CA TYR A 71 -13.07 21.52 -8.57
C TYR A 71 -14.06 21.91 -7.47
N GLN A 72 -13.59 22.39 -6.31
CA GLN A 72 -14.39 22.75 -5.14
C GLN A 72 -15.35 21.61 -4.69
N SER A 73 -14.96 20.36 -4.97
CA SER A 73 -15.76 19.17 -4.72
C SER A 73 -14.84 18.02 -4.28
N THR A 74 -15.35 17.14 -3.42
CA THR A 74 -14.63 15.93 -2.99
C THR A 74 -14.75 14.78 -3.99
N PHE A 75 -15.66 14.88 -4.97
CA PHE A 75 -15.88 13.80 -5.95
C PHE A 75 -14.61 13.42 -6.74
N PRO A 76 -13.80 14.37 -7.25
CA PRO A 76 -12.54 14.06 -7.92
C PRO A 76 -11.52 13.35 -7.02
N ILE A 77 -11.50 13.65 -5.71
CA ILE A 77 -10.62 12.96 -4.76
C ILE A 77 -11.01 11.48 -4.66
N GLY A 78 -12.31 11.20 -4.67
CA GLY A 78 -12.82 9.83 -4.72
C GLY A 78 -12.33 9.08 -5.96
N ILE A 79 -12.36 9.71 -7.14
CA ILE A 79 -11.84 9.12 -8.37
C ILE A 79 -10.35 8.82 -8.26
N TYR A 80 -9.57 9.76 -7.73
CA TYR A 80 -8.14 9.56 -7.49
C TYR A 80 -7.87 8.33 -6.60
N VAL A 81 -8.59 8.18 -5.50
CA VAL A 81 -8.46 7.02 -4.60
C VAL A 81 -8.85 5.71 -5.31
N VAL A 82 -9.89 5.72 -6.14
CA VAL A 82 -10.30 4.54 -6.94
C VAL A 82 -9.21 4.14 -7.92
N ILE A 83 -8.57 5.10 -8.59
CA ILE A 83 -7.45 4.84 -9.50
C ILE A 83 -6.28 4.20 -8.74
N CYS A 84 -5.92 4.74 -7.57
CA CYS A 84 -4.89 4.14 -6.72
C CYS A 84 -5.23 2.71 -6.33
N ALA A 85 -6.48 2.43 -5.95
CA ALA A 85 -6.93 1.08 -5.62
C ALA A 85 -6.81 0.10 -6.80
N ILE A 86 -7.15 0.54 -8.02
CA ILE A 86 -6.99 -0.29 -9.22
C ILE A 86 -5.51 -0.60 -9.48
N ILE A 87 -4.63 0.39 -9.34
CA ILE A 87 -3.18 0.19 -9.49
C ILE A 87 -2.67 -0.81 -8.46
N SER A 88 -3.10 -0.69 -7.20
CA SER A 88 -2.74 -1.66 -6.14
C SER A 88 -3.21 -3.08 -6.48
N ILE A 89 -4.46 -3.25 -6.95
CA ILE A 89 -4.97 -4.56 -7.35
C ILE A 89 -4.14 -5.16 -8.49
N ILE A 90 -3.81 -4.36 -9.51
CA ILE A 90 -2.99 -4.82 -10.64
C ILE A 90 -1.58 -5.21 -10.15
N ALA A 91 -0.96 -4.38 -9.31
CA ALA A 91 0.36 -4.66 -8.75
C ALA A 91 0.37 -5.95 -7.92
N THR A 92 -0.65 -6.16 -7.07
CA THR A 92 -0.79 -7.40 -6.30
C THR A 92 -1.06 -8.60 -7.20
N ALA A 93 -1.88 -8.46 -8.25
CA ALA A 93 -2.17 -9.55 -9.18
C ALA A 93 -0.97 -9.97 -10.04
N LEU A 94 -0.05 -9.04 -10.34
CA LEU A 94 1.19 -9.30 -11.06
C LEU A 94 2.32 -9.80 -10.15
N LEU A 95 2.13 -9.76 -8.82
CA LEU A 95 3.14 -10.21 -7.88
C LEU A 95 3.37 -11.71 -8.05
N PRO A 96 4.61 -12.17 -8.32
CA PRO A 96 4.88 -13.58 -8.52
C PRO A 96 4.60 -14.37 -7.23
N ASP A 97 4.01 -15.54 -7.39
CA ASP A 97 3.78 -16.43 -6.25
C ASP A 97 5.09 -17.10 -5.82
N TYR A 98 5.54 -16.76 -4.60
CA TYR A 98 6.70 -17.33 -3.93
C TYR A 98 6.32 -18.34 -2.84
N THR A 99 5.02 -18.64 -2.67
CA THR A 99 4.52 -19.63 -1.72
C THR A 99 5.18 -20.98 -1.98
N ASN A 100 5.83 -21.55 -0.96
CA ASN A 100 6.57 -22.83 -1.03
C ASN A 100 7.78 -22.88 -1.99
N LYS A 101 8.24 -21.75 -2.56
CA LYS A 101 9.50 -21.74 -3.32
C LYS A 101 10.68 -21.54 -2.39
N ASP A 102 11.67 -22.43 -2.46
CA ASP A 102 12.91 -22.31 -1.72
C ASP A 102 13.83 -21.24 -2.37
N ILE A 103 13.57 -19.98 -2.02
CA ILE A 103 14.43 -18.84 -2.35
C ILE A 103 15.59 -18.66 -1.36
N SER A 104 15.81 -19.62 -0.44
CA SER A 104 16.98 -19.65 0.43
C SER A 104 18.20 -20.31 -0.24
N THR A 105 17.97 -21.10 -1.28
CA THR A 105 19.00 -21.86 -2.01
C THR A 105 19.98 -20.98 -2.81
N GLU A 106 19.65 -19.72 -3.13
CA GLU A 106 20.62 -18.77 -3.71
C GLU A 106 21.81 -18.48 -2.77
N ALA A 107 21.73 -18.85 -1.49
CA ALA A 107 22.87 -18.76 -0.57
C ALA A 107 23.97 -19.80 -0.81
N HIS A 108 23.73 -20.86 -1.61
CA HIS A 108 24.70 -21.95 -1.75
C HIS A 108 25.74 -21.74 -2.86
N TYR A 109 25.64 -20.68 -3.68
CA TYR A 109 26.58 -20.40 -4.78
C TYR A 109 27.68 -19.38 -4.42
N ASP A 110 27.60 -18.70 -3.27
CA ASP A 110 28.53 -17.63 -2.89
C ASP A 110 29.64 -18.06 -1.90
N GLU A 111 29.77 -19.36 -1.57
CA GLU A 111 30.96 -19.86 -0.88
C GLU A 111 32.03 -20.30 -1.90
N PRO A 112 33.19 -19.61 -1.97
CA PRO A 112 34.30 -20.11 -2.77
C PRO A 112 34.84 -21.40 -2.12
N MET A 113 35.00 -22.43 -2.96
CA MET A 113 35.67 -23.70 -2.66
C MET A 113 37.07 -23.49 -2.08
#